data_AF-A0A7C1F3K0-F1
#
_entry.id   AF-A0A7C1F3K0-F1
#
_cell.length_a   1.000
_cell.length_b   1.000
_cell.length_c   1.000
_cell.angle_alpha   90.00
_cell.angle_beta   90.00
_cell.angle_gamma   90.00
#
_symmetry.space_group_name_H-M   'P 1'
#
loop_
_entity.id
_entity.type
_entity.pdbx_description
1 polymer ?
#
loop_
_entity_poly.entity_id
_entity_poly.type
_entity_poly.pdbx_seq_one_letter_code
_entity_poly.pdbx_strand_id
1 'polypeptide(L)'
;LTGVLGGQMAAGRASVWAADLTAKGGISVCKFTDGAYAGQPAVVYKATGQGHTLYAGAIGLADELHSALVRYALSLAGIEPGPETRRHVEIVTRGNVTFIINHTAQSTIVRLGREGKAVLGSFRGGAAELPPYGVCIVQ
;
A
#
# COMPACT_ATOMS: atom_id res chain seq x y z
N LEU A 1 -7.22 -15.40 7.10
CA LEU A 1 -7.62 -15.33 5.68
C LEU A 1 -6.38 -15.42 4.80
N THR A 2 -6.47 -16.14 3.70
CA THR A 2 -5.35 -16.41 2.80
C THR A 2 -5.79 -16.37 1.35
N GLY A 3 -4.86 -16.12 0.43
CA GLY A 3 -5.17 -16.04 -0.99
C GLY A 3 -3.98 -15.68 -1.86
N VAL A 4 -4.23 -15.47 -3.15
CA VAL A 4 -3.22 -15.07 -4.13
C VAL A 4 -3.60 -13.71 -4.70
N LEU A 5 -2.71 -12.73 -4.52
CA LEU A 5 -2.87 -11.36 -4.96
C LEU A 5 -1.73 -11.04 -5.94
N GLY A 6 -2.04 -10.72 -7.20
CA GLY A 6 -1.01 -10.44 -8.21
C GLY A 6 -0.01 -11.59 -8.42
N GLY A 7 -0.42 -12.85 -8.22
CA GLY A 7 0.45 -14.01 -8.31
C GLY A 7 1.28 -14.32 -7.05
N GLN A 8 1.18 -13.51 -6.00
CA GLN A 8 1.87 -13.72 -4.74
C GLN A 8 0.92 -14.22 -3.65
N MET A 9 1.39 -15.16 -2.83
CA MET A 9 0.65 -15.64 -1.67
C MET A 9 0.55 -14.54 -0.62
N ALA A 10 -0.66 -14.29 -0.13
CA ALA A 10 -0.94 -13.34 0.93
C ALA A 10 -1.73 -14.02 2.05
N ALA A 11 -1.41 -13.68 3.30
CA ALA A 11 -2.05 -14.23 4.47
C ALA A 11 -2.12 -13.16 5.56
N GLY A 12 -3.19 -13.18 6.35
CA GLY A 12 -3.36 -12.27 7.47
C GLY A 12 -4.62 -12.55 8.26
N ARG A 13 -4.78 -11.83 9.37
CA ARG A 13 -5.99 -11.87 10.20
C ARG A 13 -6.79 -10.59 10.01
N ALA A 14 -8.09 -10.71 10.22
CA ALA A 14 -9.01 -9.59 10.42
C ALA A 14 -9.43 -9.59 11.88
N SER A 15 -9.45 -8.44 12.55
CA SER A 15 -9.69 -8.35 14.00
C SER A 15 -10.98 -7.64 14.38
N VAL A 16 -11.61 -6.92 13.46
CA VAL A 16 -12.75 -6.05 13.78
C VAL A 16 -14.07 -6.60 13.24
N TRP A 17 -14.09 -7.01 11.97
CA TRP A 17 -15.34 -7.44 11.32
C TRP A 17 -15.05 -8.38 10.15
N ALA A 18 -16.00 -9.28 9.88
CA ALA A 18 -16.03 -10.16 8.73
C ALA A 18 -17.47 -10.22 8.16
N ALA A 19 -17.59 -10.17 6.84
CA ALA A 19 -18.86 -10.32 6.14
C ALA A 19 -19.05 -11.76 5.64
N ASP A 20 -20.31 -12.21 5.66
CA ASP A 20 -20.77 -13.31 4.81
C ASP A 20 -20.84 -12.80 3.36
N LEU A 21 -20.08 -13.43 2.45
CA LEU A 21 -19.94 -12.97 1.07
C LEU A 21 -20.21 -14.09 0.05
N THR A 22 -20.96 -13.73 -0.98
CA THR A 22 -21.09 -14.53 -2.21
C THR A 22 -20.45 -13.79 -3.38
N ALA A 23 -19.53 -14.44 -4.08
CA ALA A 23 -18.81 -13.85 -5.23
C ALA A 23 -19.64 -13.91 -6.53
N LYS A 24 -20.78 -13.21 -6.59
CA LYS A 24 -21.69 -13.24 -7.76
C LYS A 24 -21.05 -12.69 -9.04
N GLY A 25 -20.49 -13.58 -9.85
CA GLY A 25 -19.72 -13.24 -11.06
C GLY A 25 -18.37 -12.57 -10.77
N GLY A 26 -17.89 -12.69 -9.53
CA GLY A 26 -16.55 -12.29 -9.13
C GLY A 26 -15.71 -13.52 -8.77
N ILE A 27 -14.42 -13.32 -8.61
CA ILE A 27 -13.47 -14.36 -8.22
C ILE A 27 -13.03 -14.07 -6.78
N SER A 28 -13.11 -15.08 -5.92
CA SER A 28 -12.54 -15.00 -4.58
C SER A 28 -11.02 -15.06 -4.69
N VAL A 29 -10.35 -13.93 -4.41
CA VAL A 29 -8.87 -13.84 -4.42
C VAL A 29 -8.28 -14.11 -3.04
N CYS A 30 -9.08 -13.96 -1.98
CA CYS A 30 -8.78 -14.49 -0.65
C CYS A 30 -10.02 -15.14 -0.04
N LYS A 31 -9.80 -16.11 0.84
CA LYS A 31 -10.84 -16.82 1.61
C LYS A 31 -10.56 -16.75 3.11
N PHE A 32 -11.61 -16.79 3.91
CA PHE A 32 -11.46 -17.01 5.34
C PHE A 32 -10.96 -18.45 5.57
N THR A 33 -10.12 -18.60 6.59
CA THR A 33 -9.44 -19.88 6.88
C THR A 33 -9.95 -20.53 8.15
N ASP A 34 -10.72 -19.80 8.95
CA ASP A 34 -11.17 -20.14 10.28
C ASP A 34 -12.53 -19.49 10.58
N GLY A 35 -13.13 -19.88 11.72
CA GLY A 35 -14.40 -19.35 12.20
C GLY A 35 -15.61 -19.77 11.37
N ALA A 36 -16.73 -19.06 11.54
CA ALA A 36 -18.01 -19.39 10.92
C ALA A 36 -18.01 -19.26 9.38
N TYR A 37 -17.07 -18.48 8.83
CA TYR A 37 -16.95 -18.23 7.38
C TYR A 37 -15.81 -19.01 6.74
N ALA A 38 -15.21 -20.00 7.42
CA ALA A 38 -14.11 -20.79 6.88
C ALA A 38 -14.42 -21.35 5.47
N GLY A 39 -13.52 -21.12 4.53
CA GLY A 39 -13.68 -21.51 3.12
C GLY A 39 -14.50 -20.54 2.26
N GLN A 40 -15.22 -19.58 2.86
CA GLN A 40 -15.98 -18.56 2.15
C GLN A 40 -15.08 -17.42 1.63
N PRO A 41 -15.52 -16.68 0.60
CA PRO A 41 -14.80 -15.51 0.11
C PRO A 41 -14.58 -14.45 1.19
N ALA A 42 -13.34 -14.00 1.33
CA ALA A 42 -12.99 -12.85 2.19
C ALA A 42 -12.68 -11.61 1.36
N VAL A 43 -12.07 -11.79 0.19
CA VAL A 43 -11.82 -10.71 -0.77
C VAL A 43 -12.27 -11.18 -2.15
N VAL A 44 -13.07 -10.37 -2.82
CA VAL A 44 -13.61 -10.66 -4.15
C VAL A 44 -13.10 -9.63 -5.15
N TYR A 45 -12.58 -10.13 -6.26
CA TYR A 45 -12.20 -9.35 -7.43
C TYR A 45 -13.26 -9.52 -8.53
N LYS A 46 -13.53 -8.44 -9.28
CA LYS A 46 -14.33 -8.50 -10.50
C LYS A 46 -13.85 -7.49 -11.53
N ALA A 47 -13.71 -7.94 -12.78
CA ALA A 47 -13.59 -7.05 -13.93
C ALA A 47 -14.98 -6.72 -14.47
N THR A 48 -15.25 -5.46 -14.81
CA THR A 48 -16.52 -5.02 -15.42
C THR A 48 -16.22 -3.97 -16.49
N GLY A 49 -16.50 -4.29 -17.75
CA GLY A 49 -16.07 -3.44 -18.86
C GLY A 49 -14.55 -3.30 -18.86
N GLN A 50 -14.06 -2.06 -18.82
CA GLN A 50 -12.63 -1.74 -18.72
C GLN A 50 -12.15 -1.52 -17.28
N GLY A 51 -13.04 -1.65 -16.29
CA GLY A 51 -12.74 -1.37 -14.89
C GLY A 51 -12.50 -2.63 -14.05
N HIS A 52 -11.87 -2.40 -12.90
CA HIS A 52 -11.60 -3.42 -11.89
C HIS A 52 -12.26 -3.04 -10.56
N THR A 53 -12.74 -4.03 -9.81
CA THR A 53 -13.28 -3.84 -8.47
C THR A 53 -12.70 -4.89 -7.52
N LEU A 54 -12.23 -4.44 -6.36
CA LEU A 54 -11.86 -5.28 -5.24
C LEU A 54 -12.76 -4.95 -4.06
N TYR A 55 -13.36 -5.97 -3.46
CA TYR A 55 -14.15 -5.85 -2.25
C TYR A 55 -13.54 -6.73 -1.17
N ALA A 56 -13.07 -6.11 -0.08
CA ALA A 56 -12.62 -6.82 1.11
C ALA A 56 -13.75 -6.87 2.14
N GLY A 57 -14.32 -8.05 2.36
CA GLY A 57 -15.36 -8.30 3.36
C GLY A 57 -14.82 -8.44 4.77
N ALA A 58 -13.82 -7.64 5.14
CA ALA A 58 -13.20 -7.70 6.45
C ALA A 58 -12.58 -6.36 6.84
N ILE A 59 -12.61 -6.03 8.13
CA ILE A 59 -12.02 -4.81 8.71
C ILE A 59 -11.00 -5.20 9.78
N GLY A 60 -9.97 -4.36 9.93
CA GLY A 60 -8.86 -4.62 10.86
C GLY A 60 -7.91 -5.67 10.30
N LEU A 61 -7.58 -5.57 9.01
CA LEU A 61 -6.61 -6.45 8.37
C LEU A 61 -5.21 -6.18 8.93
N ALA A 62 -4.42 -7.24 9.13
CA ALA A 62 -3.00 -7.12 9.40
C ALA A 62 -2.30 -6.29 8.29
N ASP A 63 -1.30 -5.48 8.67
CA ASP A 63 -0.68 -4.48 7.79
C ASP A 63 -0.06 -5.09 6.54
N GLU A 64 0.52 -6.28 6.63
CA GLU A 64 1.14 -6.98 5.51
C GLU A 64 0.09 -7.36 4.46
N LEU A 65 -1.04 -7.90 4.89
CA LEU A 65 -2.15 -8.27 4.02
C LEU A 65 -2.82 -7.03 3.42
N HIS A 66 -3.00 -5.98 4.22
CA HIS A 66 -3.55 -4.71 3.74
C HIS A 66 -2.64 -4.09 2.68
N SER A 67 -1.32 -4.08 2.91
CA SER A 67 -0.32 -3.62 1.95
C SER A 67 -0.34 -4.44 0.67
N ALA A 68 -0.46 -5.78 0.76
CA ALA A 68 -0.56 -6.65 -0.41
C ALA A 68 -1.83 -6.37 -1.23
N LEU A 69 -2.96 -6.11 -0.58
CA LEU A 69 -4.22 -5.73 -1.26
C LEU A 69 -4.09 -4.40 -1.99
N VAL A 70 -3.48 -3.38 -1.36
CA VAL A 70 -3.25 -2.08 -2.00
C VAL A 70 -2.29 -2.22 -3.18
N ARG A 71 -1.18 -2.96 -3.03
CA ARG A 71 -0.26 -3.23 -4.15
C ARG A 71 -0.96 -3.94 -5.31
N TYR A 72 -1.81 -4.91 -5.02
CA TYR A 72 -2.59 -5.58 -6.06
C TYR A 72 -3.57 -4.61 -6.76
N ALA A 73 -4.27 -3.76 -6.00
CA ALA A 73 -5.13 -2.73 -6.56
C ALA A 73 -4.37 -1.75 -7.47
N LEU A 74 -3.19 -1.29 -7.05
CA LEU A 74 -2.31 -0.43 -7.85
C LEU A 74 -1.89 -1.13 -9.16
N SER A 75 -1.52 -2.41 -9.10
CA SER A 75 -1.15 -3.17 -10.30
C SER A 75 -2.30 -3.31 -11.30
N LEU A 76 -3.54 -3.51 -10.83
CA LEU A 76 -4.73 -3.54 -11.68
C LEU A 76 -5.02 -2.18 -12.31
N ALA A 77 -4.68 -1.10 -11.62
CA ALA A 77 -4.82 0.26 -12.11
C ALA A 77 -3.66 0.73 -13.00
N GLY A 78 -2.60 -0.07 -13.17
CA GLY A 78 -1.38 0.32 -13.89
C GLY A 78 -0.62 1.46 -13.20
N ILE A 79 -0.75 1.59 -11.87
CA ILE A 79 -0.08 2.62 -11.08
C ILE A 79 1.17 2.03 -10.46
N GLU A 80 2.33 2.56 -10.86
CA GLU A 80 3.60 2.24 -10.20
C GLU A 80 3.63 2.86 -8.79
N PRO A 81 3.89 2.06 -7.73
CA PRO A 81 4.04 2.60 -6.40
C PRO A 81 5.28 3.52 -6.33
N GLY A 82 5.19 4.55 -5.47
CA GLY A 82 6.33 5.39 -5.16
C GLY A 82 7.44 4.65 -4.39
N PRO A 83 8.54 5.35 -4.06
CA PRO A 83 9.62 4.77 -3.26
C PRO A 83 9.08 4.26 -1.92
N GLU A 84 9.56 3.10 -1.48
CA GLU A 84 9.23 2.62 -0.14
C GLU A 84 9.87 3.52 0.93
N THR A 85 9.07 3.85 1.93
CA THR A 85 9.49 4.64 3.07
C THR A 85 9.22 3.92 4.38
N ARG A 86 9.91 4.36 5.44
CA ARG A 86 9.50 3.98 6.79
C ARG A 86 8.11 4.53 7.08
N ARG A 87 7.36 3.85 7.94
CA ARG A 87 6.05 4.32 8.41
C ARG A 87 6.16 5.78 8.90
N HIS A 88 5.17 6.59 8.54
CA HIS A 88 5.11 8.02 8.88
C HIS A 88 6.16 8.90 8.19
N VAL A 89 6.80 8.40 7.14
CA VAL A 89 7.60 9.22 6.23
C VAL A 89 6.86 9.31 4.90
N GLU A 90 6.53 10.53 4.51
CA GLU A 90 5.68 10.83 3.36
C GLU A 90 6.52 11.38 2.21
N ILE A 91 6.20 10.94 0.98
CA ILE A 91 6.74 11.50 -0.26
C ILE A 91 5.57 11.93 -1.12
N VAL A 92 5.55 13.21 -1.53
CA VAL A 92 4.56 13.75 -2.44
C VAL A 92 5.24 14.54 -3.53
N THR A 93 4.83 14.34 -4.78
CA THR A 93 5.35 15.10 -5.92
C THR A 93 4.25 15.98 -6.50
N ARG A 94 4.56 17.26 -6.72
CA ARG A 94 3.67 18.25 -7.35
C ARG A 94 4.45 18.96 -8.46
N GLY A 95 4.10 18.68 -9.71
CA GLY A 95 4.88 19.15 -10.86
C GLY A 95 6.29 18.57 -10.83
N ASN A 96 7.30 19.44 -10.90
CA ASN A 96 8.71 19.04 -10.83
C ASN A 96 9.30 19.05 -9.41
N VAL A 97 8.49 19.29 -8.38
CA VAL A 97 8.97 19.38 -6.99
C VAL A 97 8.50 18.17 -6.18
N THR A 98 9.43 17.54 -5.44
CA THR A 98 9.15 16.45 -4.50
C THR A 98 9.37 16.91 -3.07
N PHE A 99 8.35 16.69 -2.24
CA PHE A 99 8.36 16.93 -0.80
C PHE A 99 8.59 15.60 -0.09
N ILE A 100 9.51 15.60 0.88
CA ILE A 100 9.84 14.45 1.69
C ILE A 100 9.71 14.88 3.15
N ILE A 101 8.74 14.32 3.85
CA ILE A 101 8.31 14.80 5.17
C ILE A 101 8.46 13.67 6.17
N ASN A 102 9.24 13.90 7.22
CA ASN A 102 9.35 12.98 8.35
C ASN A 102 8.33 13.38 9.42
N HIS A 103 7.30 12.59 9.67
CA HIS A 103 6.32 12.85 10.73
C HIS A 103 6.72 12.23 12.08
N THR A 104 7.98 11.80 12.23
CA THR A 104 8.48 11.09 13.42
C THR A 104 9.50 11.90 14.21
N ALA A 105 9.68 11.51 15.47
CA ALA A 105 10.73 12.04 16.35
C ALA A 105 12.13 11.44 16.07
N GLN A 106 12.27 10.52 15.11
CA GLN A 106 13.54 9.89 14.78
C GLN A 106 14.10 10.43 13.47
N SER A 107 15.42 10.60 13.38
CA SER A 107 16.06 10.88 12.09
C SER A 107 15.89 9.71 11.12
N THR A 108 15.81 10.01 9.83
CA THR A 108 15.68 9.00 8.77
C THR A 108 16.35 9.45 7.47
N ILE A 109 16.62 8.48 6.59
CA ILE A 109 17.16 8.72 5.26
C ILE A 109 16.19 8.13 4.23
N VAL A 110 15.85 8.92 3.21
CA VAL A 110 14.93 8.53 2.15
C VAL A 110 15.63 8.59 0.81
N ARG A 111 15.68 7.48 0.08
CA ARG A 111 16.25 7.42 -1.28
C ARG A 111 15.15 7.65 -2.31
N LEU A 112 15.33 8.64 -3.18
CA LEU A 112 14.38 8.92 -4.27
C LEU A 112 14.69 8.13 -5.56
N GLY A 113 15.87 7.52 -5.66
CA GLY A 113 16.28 6.80 -6.87
C GLY A 113 16.55 7.70 -8.08
N ARG A 114 16.68 9.02 -7.86
CA ARG A 114 17.02 10.01 -8.88
C ARG A 114 17.85 11.13 -8.27
N GLU A 115 18.59 11.82 -9.13
CA GLU A 115 19.29 13.06 -8.78
C GLU A 115 18.32 14.25 -8.74
N GLY A 116 18.74 15.33 -8.09
CA GLY A 116 17.98 16.57 -7.95
C GLY A 116 18.68 17.58 -7.06
N LYS A 117 18.17 18.80 -7.03
CA LYS A 117 18.68 19.88 -6.19
C LYS A 117 17.76 20.10 -5.00
N ALA A 118 18.33 20.09 -3.79
CA ALA A 118 17.59 20.53 -2.60
C ALA A 118 17.24 22.02 -2.75
N VAL A 119 15.94 22.31 -2.72
CA VAL A 119 15.40 23.66 -2.48
C VAL A 119 15.38 23.94 -0.98
N LEU A 120 15.11 22.91 -0.17
CA LEU A 120 15.14 22.95 1.29
C LEU A 120 15.68 21.62 1.85
N GLY A 121 16.44 21.70 2.95
CA GLY A 121 16.97 20.53 3.65
C GLY A 121 18.27 19.97 3.05
N SER A 122 18.59 18.73 3.41
CA SER A 122 19.80 18.02 2.95
C SER A 122 19.42 16.93 1.95
N PHE A 123 19.88 17.06 0.70
CA PHE A 123 19.76 16.04 -0.35
C PHE A 123 21.12 15.81 -1.02
N ARG A 124 21.65 14.60 -0.95
CA ARG A 124 22.95 14.23 -1.53
C ARG A 124 22.93 12.79 -2.04
N GLY A 125 23.49 12.56 -3.22
CA GLY A 125 23.59 11.22 -3.82
C GLY A 125 22.22 10.52 -3.96
N GLY A 126 21.20 11.26 -4.41
CA GLY A 126 19.84 10.76 -4.56
C GLY A 126 19.09 10.46 -3.25
N ALA A 127 19.59 10.91 -2.09
CA ALA A 127 19.00 10.65 -0.79
C ALA A 127 18.77 11.92 0.03
N ALA A 128 17.60 12.01 0.67
CA ALA A 128 17.26 13.05 1.64
C ALA A 128 17.58 12.60 3.05
N GLU A 129 18.28 13.43 3.80
CA GLU A 129 18.52 13.25 5.23
C GLU A 129 17.53 14.12 6.00
N LEU A 130 16.69 13.48 6.82
CA LEU A 130 15.64 14.14 7.57
C LEU A 130 15.93 14.02 9.06
N PRO A 131 16.13 15.13 9.79
CA PRO A 131 16.10 15.11 11.25
C PRO A 131 14.69 14.77 11.76
N PRO A 132 14.49 14.62 13.08
CA PRO A 132 13.17 14.54 13.68
C PRO A 132 12.26 15.66 13.18
N TYR A 133 11.07 15.32 12.70
CA TYR A 133 10.09 16.25 12.13
C TYR A 133 10.58 17.09 10.92
N GLY A 134 11.70 16.68 10.32
CA GLY A 134 12.34 17.39 9.23
C GLY A 134 11.62 17.26 7.89
N VAL A 135 11.85 18.26 7.03
CA VAL A 135 11.35 18.29 5.64
C VAL A 135 12.50 18.53 4.68
N CYS A 136 12.50 17.81 3.55
CA CYS A 136 13.36 18.08 2.41
C CYS A 136 12.50 18.30 1.16
N ILE A 137 12.86 19.32 0.37
CA ILE A 137 12.20 19.66 -0.89
C ILE A 137 13.24 19.57 -1.99
N VAL A 138 12.96 18.78 -3.03
CA VAL A 138 13.88 18.50 -4.14
C VAL A 138 13.22 18.91 -5.46
N GLN A 139 13.98 19.58 -6.33
CA GLN A 139 13.60 19.93 -7.70
C GLN A 139 14.61 19.36 -8.70
#